data_AF-A0A9W9SZB8-F1
#
_entry.id   AF-A0A9W9SZB8-F1
#
_cell.length_a   1.000
_cell.length_b   1.000
_cell.length_c   1.000
_cell.angle_alpha   90.00
_cell.angle_beta   90.00
_cell.angle_gamma   90.00
#
_symmetry.space_group_name_H-M   'P 1'
#
loop_
_entity.id
_entity.type
_entity.pdbx_description
1 polymer ?
#
loop_
_entity_poly.entity_id
_entity_poly.type
_entity_poly.pdbx_seq_one_letter_code
_entity_poly.pdbx_strand_id
1 'polypeptide(L)'
;MKFSLLPLLLAPLASAHFHLEYPISRGFDEDTMPNFPCGGMSQSSNRTQLPISGSFPVALSMGHIQSAVEVLIALGSEPGDSYNITLVPTFQVNGLGAFCLPHVDFSEALLGVNITDGMNATVQVQTNGDPSGGLYACADVQFSSSVTYSEPSSCKNNTNVAASAFPSSSAQRNANESTAEGAAQGSSGSSTTSASTSKGAAVALQTAAWGVLGAAFAGGLAVL
;
A
#
# COMPACT_ATOMS: atom_id res chain seq x y z
N MET A 1 -30.97 -21.68 38.76
CA MET A 1 -29.80 -21.62 37.84
C MET A 1 -30.24 -20.84 36.61
N LYS A 2 -29.81 -19.58 36.45
CA LYS A 2 -30.15 -18.75 35.28
C LYS A 2 -28.96 -18.78 34.33
N PHE A 3 -29.06 -19.56 33.26
CA PHE A 3 -28.08 -19.54 32.17
C PHE A 3 -28.32 -18.26 31.36
N SER A 4 -27.43 -17.29 31.53
CA SER A 4 -27.38 -16.09 30.68
C SER A 4 -26.74 -16.48 29.35
N LEU A 5 -27.56 -16.64 28.31
CA LEU A 5 -27.11 -16.83 26.94
C LEU A 5 -26.58 -15.47 26.43
N LEU A 6 -25.26 -15.33 26.38
CA LEU A 6 -24.59 -14.18 25.76
C LEU A 6 -24.64 -14.38 24.23
N PRO A 7 -25.31 -13.49 23.46
CA PRO A 7 -25.27 -13.59 22.01
C PRO A 7 -23.86 -13.23 21.54
N LEU A 8 -23.16 -14.21 20.98
CA LEU A 8 -21.87 -13.99 20.33
C LEU A 8 -22.15 -13.25 19.01
N LEU A 9 -21.98 -11.92 19.01
CA LEU A 9 -22.01 -11.12 17.79
C LEU A 9 -20.80 -11.55 16.94
N LEU A 10 -21.03 -12.35 15.90
CA LEU A 10 -20.05 -12.52 14.82
C LEU A 10 -20.03 -11.21 14.03
N ALA A 11 -19.03 -10.37 14.29
CA ALA A 11 -18.72 -9.25 13.40
C ALA A 11 -18.32 -9.84 12.03
N PRO A 12 -18.92 -9.39 10.91
CA PRO A 12 -18.44 -9.80 9.61
C PRO A 12 -16.99 -9.32 9.46
N LEU A 13 -16.07 -10.23 9.14
CA LEU A 13 -14.75 -9.83 8.70
C LEU A 13 -14.93 -9.14 7.34
N ALA A 14 -14.92 -7.81 7.34
CA ALA A 14 -14.80 -7.06 6.10
C ALA A 14 -13.40 -7.33 5.54
N SER A 15 -13.33 -7.93 4.36
CA SER A 15 -12.06 -8.16 3.67
C SER A 15 -11.74 -6.91 2.86
N ALA A 16 -10.68 -6.18 3.23
CA ALA A 16 -10.19 -5.06 2.40
C ALA A 16 -9.53 -5.51 1.09
N HIS A 17 -9.41 -6.82 0.89
CA HIS A 17 -8.61 -7.40 -0.18
C HIS A 17 -9.20 -7.14 -1.56
N PHE A 18 -8.33 -7.14 -2.57
CA PHE A 18 -8.71 -7.05 -3.97
C PHE A 18 -7.80 -7.95 -4.81
N HIS A 19 -8.26 -8.30 -6.01
CA HIS A 19 -7.46 -9.04 -6.97
C HIS A 19 -7.19 -8.17 -8.19
N LEU A 20 -5.97 -8.22 -8.71
CA LEU A 20 -5.62 -7.68 -10.02
C LEU A 20 -5.84 -8.75 -11.09
N GLU A 21 -6.87 -8.59 -11.91
CA GLU A 21 -7.30 -9.56 -12.93
C GLU A 21 -6.66 -9.28 -14.29
N TYR A 22 -6.39 -8.02 -14.60
CA TYR A 22 -5.62 -7.62 -15.78
C TYR A 22 -4.91 -6.27 -15.55
N PRO A 23 -3.65 -6.10 -15.99
CA PRO A 23 -2.76 -7.13 -16.56
C PRO A 23 -2.53 -8.29 -15.57
N ILE A 24 -2.04 -9.44 -16.06
CA ILE A 24 -2.00 -10.68 -15.25
C ILE A 24 -1.14 -10.44 -13.99
N SER A 25 -1.75 -10.59 -12.81
CA SER A 25 -1.07 -10.43 -11.52
C SER A 25 0.04 -11.47 -11.33
N ARG A 26 1.08 -11.11 -10.56
CA ARG A 26 2.10 -12.03 -10.04
C ARG A 26 1.49 -13.17 -9.21
N GLY A 27 0.32 -12.93 -8.63
CA GLY A 27 -0.40 -13.89 -7.82
C GLY A 27 -1.38 -13.20 -6.88
N PHE A 28 -1.81 -13.94 -5.86
CA PHE A 28 -2.66 -13.44 -4.79
C PHE A 28 -2.38 -14.25 -3.51
N ASP A 29 -2.09 -13.54 -2.42
CA ASP A 29 -1.95 -14.08 -1.08
C ASP A 29 -2.38 -12.99 -0.10
N GLU A 30 -3.48 -13.22 0.61
CA GLU A 30 -4.09 -12.25 1.52
C GLU A 30 -3.14 -11.86 2.66
N ASP A 31 -2.36 -12.82 3.17
CA ASP A 31 -1.48 -12.62 4.32
C ASP A 31 -0.29 -11.72 3.97
N THR A 32 0.16 -11.77 2.71
CA THR A 32 1.32 -11.00 2.25
C THR A 32 0.94 -9.74 1.48
N MET A 33 -0.32 -9.57 1.07
CA MET A 33 -0.77 -8.39 0.31
C MET A 33 -0.46 -7.03 0.97
N PRO A 34 -0.39 -6.89 2.30
CA PRO A 34 0.08 -5.67 2.96
C PRO A 34 1.59 -5.39 2.82
N ASN A 35 2.38 -6.33 2.32
CA ASN A 35 3.82 -6.15 2.16
C ASN A 35 4.09 -5.34 0.90
N PHE A 36 4.54 -4.10 1.07
CA PHE A 36 5.02 -3.30 -0.04
C PHE A 36 6.43 -3.76 -0.47
N PRO A 37 6.72 -3.80 -1.78
CA PRO A 37 5.80 -3.66 -2.92
C PRO A 37 5.16 -5.00 -3.29
N CYS A 38 4.13 -4.96 -4.15
CA CYS A 38 3.57 -6.14 -4.82
C CYS A 38 3.05 -7.28 -3.92
N GLY A 39 2.73 -7.01 -2.66
CA GLY A 39 2.36 -8.05 -1.69
C GLY A 39 3.52 -8.97 -1.35
N GLY A 40 4.77 -8.50 -1.50
CA GLY A 40 5.99 -9.29 -1.31
C GLY A 40 6.25 -10.35 -2.39
N MET A 41 5.46 -10.39 -3.45
CA MET A 41 5.58 -11.41 -4.50
C MET A 41 6.77 -11.14 -5.43
N SER A 42 7.52 -12.20 -5.73
CA SER A 42 8.61 -12.18 -6.70
C SER A 42 8.11 -11.90 -8.11
N GLN A 43 9.01 -11.41 -8.96
CA GLN A 43 8.67 -11.07 -10.33
C GLN A 43 8.29 -12.30 -11.15
N SER A 44 7.31 -12.13 -12.01
CA SER A 44 6.88 -13.11 -12.98
C SER A 44 7.68 -12.96 -14.28
N SER A 45 8.06 -14.09 -14.87
CA SER A 45 8.56 -14.14 -16.25
C SER A 45 7.41 -14.04 -17.28
N ASN A 46 6.17 -14.27 -16.85
CA ASN A 46 4.97 -14.18 -17.69
C ASN A 46 4.49 -12.73 -17.75
N ARG A 47 5.13 -11.93 -18.60
CA ARG A 47 4.83 -10.51 -18.77
C ARG A 47 3.64 -10.30 -19.72
N THR A 48 2.64 -9.55 -19.27
CA THR A 48 1.55 -9.14 -20.17
C THR A 48 2.06 -8.13 -21.19
N GLN A 49 1.77 -8.36 -22.47
CA GLN A 49 2.19 -7.46 -23.55
C GLN A 49 1.21 -6.28 -23.65
N LEU A 50 1.74 -5.06 -23.59
CA LEU A 50 0.99 -3.81 -23.70
C LEU A 50 1.38 -3.06 -24.97
N PRO A 51 0.48 -2.25 -25.58
CA PRO A 51 0.85 -1.43 -26.72
C PRO A 51 1.93 -0.41 -26.33
N ILE A 52 2.79 0.01 -27.26
CA ILE A 52 3.83 1.05 -27.01
C ILE A 52 3.27 2.48 -26.86
N SER A 53 1.99 2.69 -27.14
CA SER A 53 1.34 4.00 -27.06
C SER A 53 -0.15 3.85 -26.78
N GLY A 54 -0.77 4.92 -26.26
CA GLY A 54 -2.19 4.97 -25.94
C GLY A 54 -2.46 4.57 -24.49
N SER A 55 -3.31 3.57 -24.31
CA SER A 55 -3.73 3.08 -22.99
C SER A 55 -3.84 1.58 -22.94
N PHE A 56 -4.02 1.06 -21.73
CA PHE A 56 -4.35 -0.34 -21.47
C PHE A 56 -5.42 -0.43 -20.37
N PRO A 57 -6.22 -1.50 -20.34
CA PRO A 57 -7.19 -1.69 -19.27
C PRO A 57 -6.52 -2.14 -17.97
N VAL A 58 -7.12 -1.78 -16.84
CA VAL A 58 -6.82 -2.37 -15.52
C VAL A 58 -8.12 -2.92 -14.95
N ALA A 59 -8.17 -4.23 -14.76
CA ALA A 59 -9.34 -4.94 -14.24
C ALA A 59 -9.06 -5.47 -12.84
N LEU A 60 -9.98 -5.21 -11.92
CA LEU A 60 -9.90 -5.57 -10.50
C LEU A 60 -11.12 -6.39 -10.08
N SER A 61 -10.95 -7.21 -9.06
CA SER A 61 -12.06 -7.78 -8.27
C SER A 61 -11.99 -7.20 -6.86
N MET A 62 -12.98 -6.37 -6.50
CA MET A 62 -13.02 -5.63 -5.24
C MET A 62 -13.69 -6.46 -4.14
N GLY A 63 -12.98 -6.74 -3.04
CA GLY A 63 -13.51 -7.44 -1.87
C GLY A 63 -14.11 -6.53 -0.79
N HIS A 64 -13.91 -5.22 -0.92
CA HIS A 64 -14.38 -4.22 0.04
C HIS A 64 -15.46 -3.29 -0.54
N ILE A 65 -16.39 -2.81 0.29
CA ILE A 65 -17.52 -1.99 -0.17
C ILE A 65 -17.06 -0.61 -0.61
N GLN A 66 -16.00 -0.07 -0.01
CA GLN A 66 -15.41 1.21 -0.38
C GLN A 66 -13.88 1.14 -0.30
N SER A 67 -13.19 1.56 -1.34
CA SER A 67 -11.73 1.58 -1.36
C SER A 67 -11.22 2.85 -2.03
N ALA A 68 -10.17 3.43 -1.49
CA ALA A 68 -9.26 4.27 -2.23
C ALA A 68 -8.37 3.37 -3.08
N VAL A 69 -8.26 3.65 -4.37
CA VAL A 69 -7.50 2.88 -5.36
C VAL A 69 -6.56 3.82 -6.10
N GLU A 70 -5.36 3.35 -6.42
CA GLU A 70 -4.33 4.06 -7.16
C GLU A 70 -3.63 3.09 -8.12
N VAL A 71 -3.22 3.58 -9.30
CA VAL A 71 -2.45 2.78 -10.26
C VAL A 71 -1.11 3.46 -10.51
N LEU A 72 -0.04 2.74 -10.19
CA LEU A 72 1.35 3.15 -10.33
C LEU A 72 2.04 2.27 -11.38
N ILE A 73 3.12 2.78 -11.96
CA ILE A 73 4.02 2.00 -12.82
C ILE A 73 5.47 2.24 -12.40
N ALA A 74 6.27 1.18 -12.49
CA ALA A 74 7.71 1.25 -12.36
C ALA A 74 8.36 0.68 -13.61
N LEU A 75 9.37 1.35 -14.14
CA LEU A 75 10.02 0.98 -15.39
C LEU A 75 11.23 0.08 -15.14
N GLY A 76 11.51 -0.80 -16.10
CA GLY A 76 12.61 -1.76 -16.04
C GLY A 76 12.16 -3.16 -15.62
N SER A 77 13.12 -4.09 -15.68
CA SER A 77 12.87 -5.49 -15.35
C SER A 77 12.72 -5.70 -13.85
N GLU A 78 13.49 -5.00 -13.02
CA GLU A 78 13.64 -5.16 -11.56
C GLU A 78 13.52 -3.79 -10.86
N PRO A 79 12.31 -3.23 -10.70
CA PRO A 79 12.16 -1.87 -10.20
C PRO A 79 12.42 -1.72 -8.68
N GLY A 80 12.56 -2.82 -7.94
CA GLY A 80 12.59 -2.79 -6.47
C GLY A 80 11.36 -2.06 -5.93
N ASP A 81 11.60 -0.99 -5.17
CA ASP A 81 10.58 -0.17 -4.53
C ASP A 81 10.22 1.10 -5.34
N SER A 82 10.69 1.21 -6.58
CA SER A 82 10.62 2.44 -7.39
C SER A 82 9.26 2.68 -8.07
N TYR A 83 8.16 2.58 -7.32
CA TYR A 83 6.80 2.87 -7.78
C TYR A 83 6.44 4.34 -7.57
N ASN A 84 7.08 5.23 -8.33
CA ASN A 84 6.95 6.68 -8.18
C ASN A 84 6.23 7.37 -9.36
N ILE A 85 5.78 6.61 -10.36
CA ILE A 85 5.06 7.15 -11.52
C ILE A 85 3.58 6.78 -11.39
N THR A 86 2.74 7.80 -11.17
CA THR A 86 1.29 7.62 -11.06
C THR A 86 0.64 7.62 -12.44
N LEU A 87 0.03 6.49 -12.82
CA LEU A 87 -0.80 6.38 -14.02
C LEU A 87 -2.22 6.88 -13.75
N VAL A 88 -2.78 6.51 -12.59
CA VAL A 88 -4.11 6.92 -12.14
C VAL A 88 -3.99 7.43 -10.72
N PRO A 89 -4.19 8.76 -10.48
CA PRO A 89 -4.21 9.33 -9.13
C PRO A 89 -5.27 8.68 -8.26
N THR A 90 -5.06 8.72 -6.95
CA THR A 90 -5.95 8.07 -5.99
C THR A 90 -7.40 8.51 -6.16
N PHE A 91 -8.30 7.54 -6.25
CA PHE A 91 -9.73 7.74 -6.46
C PHE A 91 -10.54 6.75 -5.63
N GLN A 92 -11.83 7.00 -5.47
CA GLN A 92 -12.72 6.10 -4.75
C GLN A 92 -13.34 5.07 -5.70
N VAL A 93 -13.41 3.82 -5.25
CA VAL A 93 -14.28 2.78 -5.78
C VAL A 93 -15.30 2.41 -4.70
N ASN A 94 -16.59 2.42 -5.06
CA ASN A 94 -17.69 1.95 -4.24
C ASN A 94 -18.31 0.71 -4.90
N GLY A 95 -18.46 -0.39 -4.15
CA GLY A 95 -19.08 -1.62 -4.59
C GLY A 95 -18.13 -2.83 -4.64
N LEU A 96 -18.73 -4.02 -4.64
CA LEU A 96 -18.03 -5.31 -4.61
C LEU A 96 -17.98 -5.99 -5.99
N GLY A 97 -16.93 -6.77 -6.21
CA GLY A 97 -16.71 -7.60 -7.38
C GLY A 97 -16.02 -6.86 -8.52
N ALA A 98 -16.36 -7.20 -9.76
CA ALA A 98 -15.62 -6.72 -10.92
C ALA A 98 -15.68 -5.19 -11.07
N PHE A 99 -14.51 -4.59 -11.21
CA PHE A 99 -14.30 -3.18 -11.52
C PHE A 99 -13.27 -3.07 -12.64
N CYS A 100 -13.45 -2.16 -13.60
CA CYS A 100 -12.46 -1.91 -14.63
C CYS A 100 -12.26 -0.42 -14.90
N LEU A 101 -10.99 -0.05 -15.04
CA LEU A 101 -10.51 1.14 -15.73
C LEU A 101 -10.21 0.73 -17.19
N PRO A 102 -11.09 0.99 -18.16
CA PRO A 102 -10.92 0.48 -19.53
C PRO A 102 -9.73 1.14 -20.25
N HIS A 103 -9.36 2.35 -19.83
CA HIS A 103 -8.27 3.14 -20.41
C HIS A 103 -7.44 3.75 -19.28
N VAL A 104 -6.32 3.11 -18.97
CA VAL A 104 -5.22 3.70 -18.19
C VAL A 104 -4.20 4.23 -19.20
N ASP A 105 -4.21 5.56 -19.37
CA ASP A 105 -3.33 6.25 -20.30
C ASP A 105 -1.90 6.30 -19.79
N PHE A 106 -0.95 6.23 -20.72
CA PHE A 106 0.46 6.47 -20.44
C PHE A 106 1.08 7.24 -21.61
N SER A 107 2.12 8.01 -21.33
CA SER A 107 2.81 8.81 -22.36
C SER A 107 4.26 9.05 -21.96
N GLU A 108 5.10 9.42 -22.92
CA GLU A 108 6.49 9.83 -22.65
C GLU A 108 6.55 11.00 -21.65
N ALA A 109 5.63 11.96 -21.74
CA ALA A 109 5.56 13.08 -20.81
C ALA A 109 5.27 12.64 -19.36
N LEU A 110 4.46 11.58 -19.19
CA LEU A 110 4.12 11.04 -17.88
C LEU A 110 5.21 10.11 -17.35
N LEU A 111 5.77 9.26 -18.21
CA LEU A 111 6.80 8.28 -17.83
C LEU A 111 8.22 8.87 -17.73
N GLY A 112 8.43 10.06 -18.30
CA GLY A 112 9.74 10.72 -18.35
C GLY A 112 10.75 10.07 -19.30
N VAL A 113 10.33 9.06 -20.08
CA VAL A 113 11.17 8.34 -21.04
C VAL A 113 10.38 7.96 -22.29
N ASN A 114 11.06 7.88 -23.43
CA ASN A 114 10.48 7.33 -24.65
C ASN A 114 10.29 5.81 -24.52
N ILE A 115 9.07 5.33 -24.78
CA ILE A 115 8.72 3.91 -24.71
C ILE A 115 9.24 3.20 -25.96
N THR A 116 9.91 2.08 -25.76
CA THR A 116 10.47 1.26 -26.84
C THR A 116 9.91 -0.15 -26.79
N ASP A 117 9.83 -0.80 -27.95
CA ASP A 117 9.52 -2.22 -28.06
C ASP A 117 10.47 -3.05 -27.17
N GLY A 118 9.90 -4.00 -26.41
CA GLY A 118 10.63 -4.84 -25.45
C GLY A 118 10.89 -4.18 -24.10
N MET A 119 10.51 -2.92 -23.88
CA MET A 119 10.70 -2.26 -22.58
C MET A 119 9.84 -2.92 -21.52
N ASN A 120 10.49 -3.46 -20.49
CA ASN A 120 9.81 -4.04 -19.33
C ASN A 120 9.35 -2.96 -18.35
N ALA A 121 8.23 -3.22 -17.69
CA ALA A 121 7.74 -2.43 -16.58
C ALA A 121 6.95 -3.33 -15.60
N THR A 122 6.55 -2.76 -14.45
CA THR A 122 5.64 -3.38 -13.50
C THR A 122 4.53 -2.38 -13.17
N VAL A 123 3.28 -2.78 -13.38
CA VAL A 123 2.11 -2.01 -12.93
C VAL A 123 1.79 -2.45 -11.51
N GLN A 124 1.71 -1.51 -10.57
CA GLN A 124 1.24 -1.76 -9.22
C GLN A 124 -0.11 -1.09 -9.01
N VAL A 125 -1.11 -1.90 -8.66
CA VAL A 125 -2.37 -1.38 -8.13
C VAL A 125 -2.26 -1.39 -6.62
N GLN A 126 -2.66 -0.27 -6.02
CA GLN A 126 -2.62 -0.06 -4.60
C GLN A 126 -4.00 0.31 -4.10
N THR A 127 -4.41 -0.25 -2.96
CA THR A 127 -5.60 0.22 -2.24
C THR A 127 -5.25 0.60 -0.81
N ASN A 128 -6.16 1.32 -0.15
CA ASN A 128 -6.12 1.39 1.31
C ASN A 128 -6.35 -0.01 1.92
N GLY A 129 -5.76 -0.24 3.09
CA GLY A 129 -6.14 -1.32 3.99
C GLY A 129 -7.34 -0.93 4.86
N ASP A 130 -7.90 -1.90 5.57
CA ASP A 130 -8.89 -1.73 6.63
C ASP A 130 -8.37 -2.47 7.88
N PRO A 131 -8.17 -1.80 9.02
CA PRO A 131 -8.47 -0.38 9.29
C PRO A 131 -7.40 0.62 8.82
N SER A 132 -6.20 0.16 8.44
CA SER A 132 -5.08 1.04 8.07
C SER A 132 -4.05 0.34 7.19
N GLY A 133 -3.10 1.10 6.65
CA GLY A 133 -2.07 0.65 5.74
C GLY A 133 -2.57 0.63 4.29
N GLY A 134 -1.87 -0.15 3.47
CA GLY A 134 -2.24 -0.38 2.08
C GLY A 134 -2.08 -1.83 1.70
N LEU A 135 -2.70 -2.17 0.58
CA LEU A 135 -2.64 -3.48 -0.03
C LEU A 135 -2.13 -3.33 -1.46
N TYR A 136 -1.29 -4.26 -1.89
CA TYR A 136 -0.50 -4.11 -3.11
C TYR A 136 -0.59 -5.35 -3.99
N ALA A 137 -0.93 -5.16 -5.25
CA ALA A 137 -0.88 -6.21 -6.28
C ALA A 137 -0.13 -5.68 -7.50
N CYS A 138 0.71 -6.53 -8.09
CA CYS A 138 1.52 -6.14 -9.24
C CYS A 138 1.30 -7.07 -10.42
N ALA A 139 1.40 -6.49 -11.61
CA ALA A 139 1.51 -7.22 -12.87
C ALA A 139 2.78 -6.81 -13.59
N ASP A 140 3.61 -7.78 -13.96
CA ASP A 140 4.77 -7.54 -14.82
C ASP A 140 4.31 -7.41 -16.27
N VAL A 141 4.79 -6.37 -16.94
CA VAL A 141 4.38 -6.04 -18.31
C VAL A 141 5.59 -5.79 -19.21
N GLN A 142 5.36 -5.83 -20.51
CA GLN A 142 6.34 -5.47 -21.53
C GLN A 142 5.63 -4.70 -22.64
N PHE A 143 6.18 -3.55 -23.02
CA PHE A 143 5.66 -2.77 -24.14
C PHE A 143 6.06 -3.42 -25.47
N SER A 144 5.11 -3.57 -26.39
CA SER A 144 5.35 -4.10 -27.73
C SER A 144 4.62 -3.31 -28.81
N SER A 145 5.35 -3.02 -29.89
CA SER A 145 4.88 -2.43 -31.14
C SER A 145 3.94 -3.34 -31.93
N SER A 146 3.94 -4.64 -31.62
CA SER A 146 3.07 -5.64 -32.25
C SER A 146 1.68 -5.71 -31.60
N VAL A 147 1.51 -5.09 -30.43
CA VAL A 147 0.25 -5.09 -29.68
C VAL A 147 -0.50 -3.79 -29.92
N THR A 148 -1.81 -3.93 -30.12
CA THR A 148 -2.77 -2.82 -30.13
C THR A 148 -3.69 -2.96 -28.93
N TYR A 149 -4.37 -1.87 -28.56
CA TYR A 149 -5.36 -1.90 -27.48
C TYR A 149 -6.38 -3.03 -27.69
N SER A 150 -6.61 -3.81 -26.65
CA SER A 150 -7.70 -4.78 -26.60
C SER A 150 -8.26 -4.83 -25.19
N GLU A 151 -9.59 -4.88 -25.09
CA GLU A 151 -10.28 -5.00 -23.82
C GLU A 151 -10.45 -6.49 -23.47
N PRO A 152 -9.90 -6.97 -22.33
CA PRO A 152 -10.06 -8.36 -21.91
C PRO A 152 -11.45 -8.59 -21.33
N SER A 153 -11.95 -9.83 -21.38
CA SER A 153 -13.24 -10.20 -20.76
C SER A 153 -13.30 -10.00 -19.24
N SER A 154 -12.16 -9.84 -18.58
CA SER A 154 -12.06 -9.46 -17.17
C SER A 154 -12.46 -8.00 -16.95
N CYS A 155 -12.27 -7.11 -17.93
CA CYS A 155 -12.63 -5.70 -17.84
C CYS A 155 -14.15 -5.51 -17.96
N LYS A 156 -14.81 -5.49 -16.82
CA LYS A 156 -16.26 -5.26 -16.69
C LYS A 156 -16.56 -4.68 -15.31
N ASN A 157 -17.71 -4.02 -15.20
CA ASN A 157 -18.20 -3.51 -13.92
C ASN A 157 -19.41 -4.33 -13.45
N ASN A 158 -19.42 -4.71 -12.19
CA ASN A 158 -20.60 -5.24 -11.52
C ASN A 158 -21.70 -4.15 -11.42
N THR A 159 -22.97 -4.56 -11.34
CA THR A 159 -24.16 -3.67 -11.41
C THR A 159 -24.16 -2.49 -10.42
N ASN A 160 -23.50 -2.61 -9.26
CA ASN A 160 -23.45 -1.59 -8.22
C ASN A 160 -22.02 -1.12 -7.92
N VAL A 161 -21.10 -1.27 -8.87
CA VAL A 161 -19.74 -0.75 -8.76
C VAL A 161 -19.65 0.62 -9.45
N ALA A 162 -19.15 1.62 -8.74
CA ALA A 162 -18.96 2.98 -9.23
C ALA A 162 -17.62 3.53 -8.77
N ALA A 163 -16.98 4.35 -9.60
CA ALA A 163 -15.78 5.08 -9.26
C ALA A 163 -16.02 6.59 -9.26
N SER A 164 -15.35 7.31 -8.38
CA SER A 164 -15.38 8.77 -8.32
C SER A 164 -14.01 9.33 -7.99
N ALA A 165 -13.62 10.38 -8.70
CA ALA A 165 -12.39 11.10 -8.42
C ALA A 165 -12.46 11.78 -7.05
N PHE A 166 -11.35 11.75 -6.31
CA PHE A 166 -11.21 12.58 -5.12
C PHE A 166 -10.90 14.03 -5.48
N PRO A 167 -11.15 14.98 -4.56
CA PRO A 167 -10.60 16.32 -4.67
C PRO A 167 -9.07 16.27 -4.81
N SER A 168 -8.47 17.23 -5.50
CA SER A 168 -7.03 17.22 -5.85
C SER A 168 -6.12 17.01 -4.64
N SER A 169 -6.43 17.60 -3.48
CA SER A 169 -5.63 17.41 -2.25
C SER A 169 -5.60 15.97 -1.74
N SER A 170 -6.68 15.23 -1.96
CA SER A 170 -6.81 13.82 -1.57
C SER A 170 -6.30 12.89 -2.67
N ALA A 171 -6.53 13.21 -3.94
CA ALA A 171 -6.07 12.42 -5.08
C ALA A 171 -4.53 12.36 -5.22
N GLN A 172 -3.82 13.34 -4.65
CA GLN A 172 -2.36 13.37 -4.60
C GLN A 172 -1.75 12.56 -3.45
N ARG A 173 -2.58 12.04 -2.54
CA ARG A 173 -2.13 11.15 -1.48
C ARG A 173 -2.19 9.72 -2.01
N ASN A 174 -1.15 8.94 -1.74
CA ASN A 174 -1.14 7.53 -2.10
C ASN A 174 -2.30 6.78 -1.45
N ALA A 175 -2.88 5.80 -2.15
CA ALA A 175 -4.02 5.03 -1.64
C ALA A 175 -3.72 4.32 -0.29
N ASN A 176 -2.50 3.85 -0.07
CA ASN A 176 -2.05 3.22 1.18
C ASN A 176 -1.97 4.17 2.39
N GLU A 177 -2.02 5.49 2.15
CA GLU A 177 -2.06 6.51 3.18
C GLU A 177 -3.44 7.17 3.29
N SER A 178 -4.43 6.68 2.53
CA SER A 178 -5.76 7.28 2.41
C SER A 178 -6.83 6.37 3.04
N THR A 179 -7.84 6.91 3.69
CA THR A 179 -9.06 6.15 4.00
C THR A 179 -9.85 5.92 2.71
N ALA A 180 -10.87 5.07 2.75
CA ALA A 180 -11.75 4.85 1.61
C ALA A 180 -12.47 6.13 1.12
N GLU A 181 -12.57 7.16 1.97
CA GLU A 181 -13.15 8.48 1.68
C GLU A 181 -12.10 9.53 1.29
N GLY A 182 -10.82 9.14 1.18
CA GLY A 182 -9.73 10.02 0.78
C GLY A 182 -9.21 10.94 1.90
N ALA A 183 -9.54 10.66 3.16
CA ALA A 183 -8.90 11.30 4.31
C ALA A 183 -7.52 10.69 4.55
N ALA A 184 -6.60 11.41 5.22
CA ALA A 184 -5.34 10.81 5.63
C ALA A 184 -5.60 9.73 6.69
N GLN A 185 -4.98 8.56 6.54
CA GLN A 185 -4.97 7.58 7.61
C GLN A 185 -4.11 8.08 8.77
N GLY A 186 -4.60 7.90 9.99
CA GLY A 186 -3.77 8.11 11.18
C GLY A 186 -2.73 7.00 11.26
N SER A 187 -1.44 7.35 11.42
CA SER A 187 -0.44 6.37 11.81
C SER A 187 -0.84 5.78 13.16
N SER A 188 -1.44 4.60 13.17
CA SER A 188 -1.29 3.68 14.30
C SER A 188 0.16 3.24 14.30
N GLY A 189 1.05 4.16 14.67
CA GLY A 189 2.42 3.84 15.00
C GLY A 189 2.35 2.90 16.19
N SER A 190 2.54 1.61 15.93
CA SER A 190 3.01 0.70 16.97
C SER A 190 4.31 1.29 17.48
N SER A 191 4.23 2.01 18.60
CA SER A 191 5.40 2.40 19.38
C SER A 191 5.97 1.13 20.00
N THR A 192 6.69 0.34 19.20
CA THR A 192 7.64 -0.61 19.72
C THR A 192 8.78 0.21 20.31
N THR A 193 8.72 0.43 21.61
CA THR A 193 9.87 0.86 22.41
C THR A 193 10.95 -0.20 22.31
N SER A 194 11.78 -0.11 21.27
CA SER A 194 13.03 -0.85 21.18
C SER A 194 14.03 -0.18 22.11
N ALA A 195 14.00 -0.57 23.39
CA ALA A 195 15.09 -0.31 24.32
C ALA A 195 16.31 -1.11 23.87
N SER A 196 17.25 -0.45 23.21
CA SER A 196 18.58 -0.99 22.92
C SER A 196 19.41 -1.04 24.19
N THR A 197 19.35 -2.15 24.93
CA THR A 197 20.33 -2.47 25.98
C THR A 197 21.30 -3.51 25.44
N SER A 198 22.47 -3.03 25.03
CA SER A 198 23.63 -3.84 24.65
C SER A 198 24.07 -4.74 25.80
N LYS A 199 24.10 -6.06 25.57
CA LYS A 199 24.73 -7.04 26.46
C LYS A 199 26.26 -6.98 26.28
N GLY A 200 26.95 -6.51 27.31
CA GLY A 200 28.40 -6.70 27.51
C GLY A 200 28.62 -7.35 28.86
N ALA A 201 29.29 -8.49 28.87
CA ALA A 201 29.54 -9.35 30.04
C ALA A 201 30.56 -8.74 31.02
N ALA A 202 30.37 -8.96 32.33
CA ALA A 202 31.39 -9.44 33.29
C ALA A 202 30.94 -9.22 34.74
N VAL A 203 31.52 -10.01 35.63
CA VAL A 203 31.08 -10.37 36.98
C VAL A 203 31.81 -9.53 38.04
N ALA A 204 31.11 -9.25 39.14
CA ALA A 204 31.54 -8.96 40.52
C ALA A 204 32.72 -7.99 40.81
N LEU A 205 32.50 -7.08 41.77
CA LEU A 205 32.84 -7.26 43.19
C LEU A 205 33.07 -5.89 43.85
N GLN A 206 32.64 -5.81 45.11
CA GLN A 206 32.79 -4.71 46.06
C GLN A 206 34.09 -3.90 45.94
N THR A 207 33.97 -2.58 46.02
CA THR A 207 35.02 -1.73 46.59
C THR A 207 34.40 -0.66 47.47
N ALA A 208 34.91 -0.63 48.70
CA ALA A 208 34.49 0.21 49.79
C ALA A 208 35.04 1.64 49.65
N ALA A 209 34.24 2.57 50.18
CA ALA A 209 34.63 3.65 51.07
C ALA A 209 35.89 4.49 50.75
N TRP A 210 35.66 5.70 50.24
CA TRP A 210 36.36 6.94 50.61
C TRP A 210 35.25 8.02 50.57
N GLY A 211 34.84 8.74 51.61
CA GLY A 211 35.58 9.28 52.74
C GLY A 211 35.67 10.80 52.55
N VAL A 212 35.20 11.55 53.55
CA VAL A 212 35.54 12.96 53.88
C VAL A 212 34.59 14.08 53.42
N LEU A 213 33.75 14.48 54.39
CA LEU A 213 33.51 15.85 54.92
C LEU A 213 33.17 17.01 53.98
N GLY A 214 31.99 17.60 54.23
CA GLY A 214 31.66 18.97 53.83
C GLY A 214 30.33 19.42 54.42
N ALA A 215 30.39 20.23 55.48
CA ALA A 215 29.27 20.64 56.31
C ALA A 215 28.29 21.61 55.63
N ALA A 216 27.06 21.54 56.15
CA ALA A 216 25.98 22.53 56.19
C ALA A 216 26.30 23.97 55.76
N PHE A 217 25.41 24.55 54.94
CA PHE A 217 24.82 25.87 55.22
C PHE A 217 23.37 25.90 54.70
N ALA A 218 22.46 26.17 55.63
CA ALA A 218 21.07 26.54 55.38
C ALA A 218 20.93 28.06 55.53
N GLY A 219 19.97 28.63 54.81
CA GLY A 219 19.53 30.04 54.92
C GLY A 219 19.81 30.81 53.63
N GLY A 220 18.87 31.52 53.01
CA GLY A 220 17.49 31.84 53.35
C GLY A 220 16.93 32.80 52.28
N LEU A 221 15.62 33.07 52.38
CA LEU A 221 14.88 34.26 51.91
C LEU A 221 15.77 35.52 51.67
N ALA A 222 15.50 36.46 50.78
CA ALA A 222 14.30 36.88 50.06
C ALA A 222 14.68 38.06 49.12
N VAL A 223 13.82 38.33 48.12
CA VAL A 223 13.40 39.67 47.64
C VAL A 223 14.48 40.66 47.21
N LEU A 224 14.75 40.71 45.90
CA LEU A 224 14.40 41.80 44.94
C LEU A 224 14.95 41.44 43.55
#